data_AF-A0A9E4DCL9-F1
#
_entry.id   AF-A0A9E4DCL9-F1
#
_cell.length_a   1.000
_cell.length_b   1.000
_cell.length_c   1.000
_cell.angle_alpha   90.00
_cell.angle_beta   90.00
_cell.angle_gamma   90.00
#
_symmetry.space_group_name_H-M   'P 1'
#
loop_
_entity.id
_entity.type
_entity.pdbx_description
1 polymer ?
#
loop_
_entity_poly.entity_id
_entity_poly.type
_entity_poly.pdbx_seq_one_letter_code
_entity_poly.pdbx_strand_id
1 'polypeptide(L)'
;MLLFRVFLLGFLVSFITACSDGSDNAGSGGGGPAALTGQFVDSPVAGVGYATESGSGVTNADGQFQYLEGETVRFSIGDLVLGEARGATIVSVFDLVDGVVPVVGEALRKGIADAGGGPSLSTVINLATLLQTIDSDGNPENGIEIAPDVAALFAANSIDFNKNWREFIYDQGFAQALAEARARTLLDAERQARKPWLVMAHLYGTLGIDSELQVAGGENRDSDGDGTPDVISSYAFDTEGKLVRRTVDYNRDGTPDEITVYTYDSAGNLVRDAQTYGSGGKPDYVAMYSYDDEGNQIGRTRDLDGDGTIDDTASYRYDASGNRTREESGDGSGAMATRISVDTYDANGNHTRSEQDRNADGKADQVYTFVYDANGNRVRAEQDDDGDGNADAISEAAYDADGNLVREESDRDGDGKTDRVATYAYDADGRLSREEVDSNDDGTPDLIKSFVYDAQGRLSREELDADGDGTPDSVVIITRTYDASANGWWSAFNDSMAG
;
A
#
# COMPACT_ATOMS: atom_id res chain seq x y z
N MET A 1 40.36 8.40 1.19
CA MET A 1 40.82 8.90 2.51
C MET A 1 40.30 10.31 2.71
N LEU A 2 39.05 10.43 3.18
CA LEU A 2 38.52 11.63 3.83
C LEU A 2 37.39 11.15 4.76
N LEU A 3 37.21 11.81 5.90
CA LEU A 3 36.44 11.25 7.02
C LEU A 3 34.92 11.49 6.83
N PHE A 4 34.13 10.41 6.83
CA PHE A 4 32.70 10.52 7.14
C PHE A 4 32.52 10.59 8.65
N ARG A 5 31.82 11.62 9.12
CA ARG A 5 31.45 11.78 10.53
C ARG A 5 30.12 11.09 10.78
N VAL A 6 30.15 9.99 11.52
CA VAL A 6 28.94 9.35 12.05
C VAL A 6 28.30 10.30 13.06
N PHE A 7 27.11 10.81 12.76
CA PHE A 7 26.24 11.46 13.75
C PHE A 7 25.40 10.37 14.42
N LEU A 8 25.92 9.82 15.51
CA LEU A 8 25.19 8.89 16.36
C LEU A 8 24.23 9.70 17.24
N LEU A 9 22.95 9.76 16.89
CA LEU A 9 21.92 10.37 17.73
C LEU A 9 21.53 9.38 18.84
N GLY A 10 22.39 9.27 19.86
CA GLY A 10 22.19 8.34 20.97
C GLY A 10 21.02 8.76 21.86
N PHE A 11 19.97 7.94 21.90
CA PHE A 11 18.86 8.10 22.84
C PHE A 11 19.38 7.92 24.28
N LEU A 12 19.20 8.95 25.13
CA LEU A 12 19.81 9.00 26.46
C LEU A 12 18.96 8.23 27.48
N VAL A 13 19.08 6.90 27.51
CA VAL A 13 18.47 6.06 28.55
C VAL A 13 19.08 6.42 29.91
N SER A 14 18.32 7.17 30.71
CA SER A 14 18.75 7.62 32.04
C SER A 14 18.55 6.53 33.08
N PHE A 15 19.59 5.72 33.29
CA PHE A 15 19.66 4.82 34.44
C PHE A 15 19.73 5.61 35.76
N ILE A 16 18.60 5.69 36.48
CA ILE A 16 18.60 6.15 37.87
C ILE A 16 18.99 4.97 38.77
N THR A 17 20.28 4.91 39.13
CA THR A 17 20.73 4.07 40.27
C THR A 17 20.18 4.64 41.58
N ALA A 18 19.13 4.01 42.11
CA ALA A 18 18.63 4.29 43.45
C ALA A 18 19.55 3.67 44.51
N CYS A 19 20.41 4.49 45.14
CA CYS A 19 20.98 4.16 46.43
C CYS A 19 19.96 4.49 47.54
N SER A 20 19.47 3.47 48.24
CA SER A 20 18.79 3.62 49.52
C SER A 20 19.51 2.78 50.57
N ASP A 21 20.00 3.46 51.61
CA ASP A 21 20.79 2.87 52.70
C ASP A 21 19.88 2.38 53.85
N GLY A 22 20.40 1.46 54.66
CA GLY A 22 19.66 0.44 55.42
C GLY A 22 18.57 0.84 56.44
N SER A 23 17.71 -0.15 56.72
CA SER A 23 17.39 -0.54 58.11
C SER A 23 16.75 -1.94 58.17
N ASP A 24 17.26 -2.81 59.04
CA ASP A 24 16.70 -4.14 59.25
C ASP A 24 15.33 -4.08 59.95
N ASN A 25 14.30 -4.69 59.35
CA ASN A 25 13.20 -5.22 60.13
C ASN A 25 12.59 -6.45 59.46
N ALA A 26 12.76 -7.62 60.09
CA ALA A 26 12.31 -8.91 59.56
C ALA A 26 10.79 -9.09 59.70
N GLY A 27 10.02 -8.36 58.89
CA GLY A 27 8.60 -8.58 58.69
C GLY A 27 8.37 -9.77 57.77
N SER A 28 7.95 -10.91 58.32
CA SER A 28 7.55 -12.11 57.56
C SER A 28 6.22 -11.87 56.81
N GLY A 29 6.24 -11.04 55.77
CA GLY A 29 5.16 -10.96 54.78
C GLY A 29 5.30 -12.08 53.75
N GLY A 30 4.21 -12.83 53.52
CA GLY A 30 4.17 -13.80 52.43
C GLY A 30 4.28 -13.08 51.09
N GLY A 31 5.45 -13.15 50.45
CA GLY A 31 5.67 -12.56 49.13
C GLY A 31 4.83 -13.29 48.09
N GLY A 32 3.73 -12.66 47.66
CA GLY A 32 3.16 -12.96 46.35
C GLY A 32 4.19 -12.66 45.25
N PRO A 33 4.03 -13.23 44.05
CA PRO A 33 4.87 -12.88 42.91
C PRO A 33 4.86 -11.35 42.70
N ALA A 34 6.02 -10.78 42.42
CA ALA A 34 6.17 -9.34 42.29
C ALA A 34 5.58 -8.86 40.95
N ALA A 35 4.78 -7.80 41.00
CA ALA A 35 4.31 -7.13 39.78
C ALA A 35 5.49 -6.55 39.00
N LEU A 36 5.62 -6.98 37.76
CA LEU A 36 6.51 -6.41 36.75
C LEU A 36 5.79 -5.27 36.03
N THR A 37 6.56 -4.42 35.38
CA THR A 37 6.05 -3.33 34.55
C THR A 37 6.57 -3.52 33.13
N GLY A 38 5.64 -3.57 32.17
CA GLY A 38 5.93 -3.61 30.75
C GLY A 38 5.47 -2.32 30.08
N GLN A 39 5.88 -2.11 28.83
CA GLN A 39 5.51 -0.97 28.01
C GLN A 39 4.88 -1.44 26.69
N PHE A 40 3.70 -0.94 26.34
CA PHE A 40 3.07 -1.21 25.04
C PHE A 40 3.50 -0.15 24.02
N VAL A 41 4.01 -0.58 22.85
CA VAL A 41 4.69 0.32 21.89
C VAL A 41 4.25 0.23 20.42
N ASP A 42 3.93 1.42 19.91
CA ASP A 42 4.04 1.98 18.57
C ASP A 42 4.20 3.49 18.83
N SER A 43 5.40 3.92 19.21
CA SER A 43 5.65 4.90 20.30
C SER A 43 4.93 4.54 21.62
N PRO A 44 5.17 5.21 22.77
CA PRO A 44 4.45 4.87 24.00
C PRO A 44 2.93 5.03 23.84
N VAL A 45 2.17 3.93 23.95
CA VAL A 45 0.72 3.93 23.67
C VAL A 45 -0.09 4.05 24.97
N ALA A 46 -0.64 5.23 25.23
CA ALA A 46 -1.45 5.56 26.39
C ALA A 46 -2.95 5.37 26.13
N GLY A 47 -3.73 5.08 27.18
CA GLY A 47 -5.19 4.97 27.08
C GLY A 47 -5.73 3.60 26.62
N VAL A 48 -4.85 2.63 26.36
CA VAL A 48 -5.23 1.25 25.98
C VAL A 48 -5.52 0.44 27.24
N GLY A 49 -6.68 -0.20 27.30
CA GLY A 49 -7.03 -1.12 28.38
C GLY A 49 -6.18 -2.38 28.33
N TYR A 50 -5.80 -2.91 29.49
CA TYR A 50 -5.09 -4.19 29.60
C TYR A 50 -5.70 -5.10 30.69
N ALA A 51 -5.62 -6.41 30.50
CA ALA A 51 -6.03 -7.41 31.48
C ALA A 51 -5.08 -8.63 31.49
N THR A 52 -4.81 -9.16 32.68
CA THR A 52 -4.03 -10.37 32.95
C THR A 52 -4.78 -11.29 33.92
N GLU A 53 -4.21 -12.43 34.30
CA GLU A 53 -4.78 -13.32 35.32
C GLU A 53 -4.85 -12.66 36.72
N SER A 54 -3.95 -11.71 37.02
CA SER A 54 -3.83 -11.07 38.34
C SER A 54 -4.38 -9.65 38.45
N GLY A 55 -4.64 -8.96 37.32
CA GLY A 55 -5.14 -7.59 37.36
C GLY A 55 -5.57 -7.03 36.00
N SER A 56 -6.06 -5.80 36.02
CA SER A 56 -6.46 -5.06 34.82
C SER A 56 -6.31 -3.56 35.04
N GLY A 57 -6.07 -2.80 33.98
CA GLY A 57 -5.92 -1.35 34.05
C GLY A 57 -5.97 -0.70 32.67
N VAL A 58 -5.39 0.50 32.58
CA VAL A 58 -5.19 1.26 31.34
C VAL A 58 -3.74 1.69 31.29
N THR A 59 -3.11 1.67 30.11
CA THR A 59 -1.73 2.13 29.93
C THR A 59 -1.60 3.62 30.25
N ASN A 60 -0.53 3.99 30.96
CA ASN A 60 -0.25 5.39 31.29
C ASN A 60 0.40 6.15 30.12
N ALA A 61 0.74 7.43 30.32
CA ALA A 61 1.41 8.27 29.31
C ALA A 61 2.76 7.71 28.81
N ASP A 62 3.44 6.88 29.62
CA ASP A 62 4.66 6.17 29.23
C ASP A 62 4.34 4.81 28.57
N GLY A 63 3.08 4.50 28.23
CA GLY A 63 2.64 3.21 27.67
C GLY A 63 2.66 2.03 28.65
N GLN A 64 2.82 2.27 29.96
CA GLN A 64 3.14 1.22 30.93
C GLN A 64 1.91 0.44 31.41
N PHE A 65 2.07 -0.89 31.54
CA PHE A 65 1.10 -1.82 32.13
C PHE A 65 1.76 -2.71 33.20
N GLN A 66 0.94 -3.36 34.04
CA GLN A 66 1.42 -4.29 35.09
C GLN A 66 1.05 -5.73 34.77
N TYR A 67 1.95 -6.66 35.11
CA TYR A 67 1.78 -8.10 34.90
C TYR A 67 2.64 -8.92 35.87
N LEU A 68 2.39 -10.22 36.01
CA LEU A 68 3.27 -11.17 36.71
C LEU A 68 4.07 -12.02 35.72
N GLU A 69 5.26 -12.47 36.12
CA GLU A 69 6.13 -13.30 35.28
C GLU A 69 5.39 -14.53 34.73
N GLY A 70 5.35 -14.66 33.40
CA GLY A 70 4.69 -15.75 32.68
C GLY A 70 3.22 -15.51 32.32
N GLU A 71 2.57 -14.46 32.80
CA GLU A 71 1.19 -14.12 32.40
C GLU A 71 1.08 -13.77 30.92
N THR A 72 -0.12 -13.98 30.37
CA THR A 72 -0.57 -13.38 29.12
C THR A 72 -1.28 -12.05 29.45
N VAL A 73 -1.04 -11.05 28.62
CA VAL A 73 -1.66 -9.72 28.71
C VAL A 73 -2.53 -9.50 27.48
N ARG A 74 -3.81 -9.25 27.69
CA ARG A 74 -4.78 -8.85 26.66
C ARG A 74 -4.84 -7.34 26.58
N PHE A 75 -4.77 -6.77 25.38
CA PHE A 75 -4.92 -5.34 25.13
C PHE A 75 -6.24 -5.04 24.41
N SER A 76 -6.87 -3.91 24.74
CA SER A 76 -8.19 -3.52 24.22
C SER A 76 -8.42 -2.02 24.18
N ILE A 77 -9.23 -1.55 23.24
CA ILE A 77 -9.73 -0.17 23.14
C ILE A 77 -11.25 -0.24 23.26
N GLY A 78 -11.81 0.35 24.33
CA GLY A 78 -13.20 0.09 24.69
C GLY A 78 -13.44 -1.41 24.93
N ASP A 79 -14.40 -1.99 24.21
CA ASP A 79 -14.66 -3.43 24.22
C ASP A 79 -13.94 -4.18 23.06
N LEU A 80 -13.28 -3.46 22.15
CA LEU A 80 -12.53 -4.06 21.03
C LEU A 80 -11.19 -4.61 21.53
N VAL A 81 -10.95 -5.91 21.31
CA VAL A 81 -9.67 -6.56 21.62
C VAL A 81 -8.69 -6.30 20.48
N LEU A 82 -7.50 -5.79 20.81
CA LEU A 82 -6.40 -5.61 19.85
C LEU A 82 -5.60 -6.92 19.66
N GLY A 83 -5.41 -7.67 20.74
CA GLY A 83 -4.70 -8.95 20.73
C GLY A 83 -4.25 -9.37 22.14
N GLU A 84 -3.46 -10.44 22.19
CA GLU A 84 -2.84 -10.96 23.42
C GLU A 84 -1.36 -11.26 23.19
N ALA A 85 -0.52 -10.88 24.16
CA ALA A 85 0.91 -11.16 24.15
C ALA A 85 1.36 -11.77 25.49
N ARG A 86 2.55 -12.38 25.53
CA ARG A 86 3.20 -12.68 26.82
C ARG A 86 3.65 -11.38 27.48
N GLY A 87 3.44 -11.26 28.78
CA GLY A 87 3.90 -10.11 29.54
C GLY A 87 5.44 -9.97 29.46
N ALA A 88 5.89 -8.85 28.93
CA ALA A 88 7.29 -8.54 28.70
C ALA A 88 7.60 -7.07 29.03
N THR A 89 8.88 -6.71 29.14
CA THR A 89 9.30 -5.33 29.41
C THR A 89 8.90 -4.36 28.31
N ILE A 90 8.84 -4.85 27.07
CA ILE A 90 8.30 -4.17 25.90
C ILE A 90 7.38 -5.19 25.20
N VAL A 91 6.18 -4.75 24.82
CA VAL A 91 5.24 -5.46 23.96
C VAL A 91 4.92 -4.52 22.81
N SER A 92 5.17 -4.94 21.59
CA SER A 92 4.89 -4.16 20.38
C SER A 92 3.59 -4.61 19.71
N VAL A 93 3.15 -3.88 18.67
CA VAL A 93 2.02 -4.31 17.83
C VAL A 93 2.27 -5.68 17.17
N PHE A 94 3.52 -6.02 16.85
CA PHE A 94 3.88 -7.34 16.33
C PHE A 94 3.59 -8.46 17.34
N ASP A 95 3.88 -8.24 18.63
CA ASP A 95 3.70 -9.26 19.68
C ASP A 95 2.21 -9.60 19.95
N LEU A 96 1.27 -8.80 19.42
CA LEU A 96 -0.17 -9.05 19.49
C LEU A 96 -0.66 -10.03 18.40
N VAL A 97 0.14 -10.29 17.36
CA VAL A 97 -0.24 -11.07 16.18
C VAL A 97 0.56 -12.38 16.15
N ASP A 98 -0.08 -13.48 16.54
CA ASP A 98 0.59 -14.78 16.68
C ASP A 98 1.26 -15.24 15.37
N GLY A 99 2.51 -15.69 15.48
CA GLY A 99 3.34 -16.13 14.36
C GLY A 99 3.94 -15.02 13.48
N VAL A 100 3.57 -13.75 13.66
CA VAL A 100 4.09 -12.64 12.84
C VAL A 100 5.28 -11.97 13.53
N VAL A 101 6.39 -11.81 12.81
CA VAL A 101 7.60 -11.15 13.30
C VAL A 101 8.03 -10.05 12.33
N PRO A 102 8.76 -9.02 12.77
CA PRO A 102 9.30 -8.01 11.87
C PRO A 102 10.21 -8.63 10.80
N VAL A 103 9.96 -8.27 9.55
CA VAL A 103 10.75 -8.65 8.38
C VAL A 103 11.31 -7.41 7.68
N VAL A 104 12.34 -7.58 6.86
CA VAL A 104 13.07 -6.50 6.17
C VAL A 104 13.30 -6.85 4.70
N GLY A 105 13.65 -5.84 3.89
CA GLY A 105 14.03 -6.02 2.49
C GLY A 105 12.94 -6.69 1.64
N GLU A 106 13.30 -7.75 0.91
CA GLU A 106 12.39 -8.43 -0.01
C GLU A 106 11.26 -9.19 0.72
N ALA A 107 11.55 -9.79 1.88
CA ALA A 107 10.53 -10.46 2.68
C ALA A 107 9.45 -9.48 3.18
N LEU A 108 9.86 -8.23 3.46
CA LEU A 108 8.95 -7.13 3.78
C LEU A 108 8.13 -6.70 2.57
N ARG A 109 8.74 -6.55 1.38
CA ARG A 109 8.01 -6.24 0.13
C ARG A 109 6.96 -7.29 -0.19
N LYS A 110 7.32 -8.58 -0.09
CA LYS A 110 6.37 -9.70 -0.29
C LYS A 110 5.24 -9.68 0.73
N GLY A 111 5.54 -9.43 2.01
CA GLY A 111 4.52 -9.32 3.06
C GLY A 111 3.59 -8.10 2.93
N ILE A 112 4.03 -7.01 2.29
CA ILE A 112 3.19 -5.85 1.95
C ILE A 112 2.29 -6.17 0.75
N ALA A 113 2.84 -6.88 -0.26
CA ALA A 113 2.09 -7.26 -1.45
C ALA A 113 0.99 -8.30 -1.16
N ASP A 114 1.26 -9.24 -0.26
CA ASP A 114 0.38 -10.34 0.13
C ASP A 114 -1.06 -9.88 0.42
N ALA A 115 -2.00 -10.52 -0.28
CA ALA A 115 -3.43 -10.27 -0.17
C ALA A 115 -4.17 -11.34 0.66
N GLY A 116 -3.45 -12.32 1.21
CA GLY A 116 -4.01 -13.46 1.92
C GLY A 116 -4.79 -13.12 3.19
N GLY A 117 -5.79 -13.96 3.51
CA GLY A 117 -6.63 -13.81 4.69
C GLY A 117 -6.08 -14.51 5.93
N GLY A 118 -6.06 -13.79 7.06
CA GLY A 118 -5.64 -14.29 8.37
C GLY A 118 -4.53 -13.44 9.01
N PRO A 119 -4.03 -13.83 10.20
CA PRO A 119 -2.95 -13.13 10.89
C PRO A 119 -1.70 -13.05 10.02
N SER A 120 -1.35 -11.85 9.58
CA SER A 120 -0.25 -11.58 8.64
C SER A 120 0.36 -10.20 8.89
N LEU A 121 1.28 -9.75 8.02
CA LEU A 121 1.77 -8.38 8.09
C LEU A 121 0.63 -7.36 7.89
N SER A 122 -0.40 -7.68 7.09
CA SER A 122 -1.62 -6.85 6.98
C SER A 122 -2.28 -6.63 8.34
N THR A 123 -2.33 -7.63 9.22
CA THR A 123 -2.88 -7.49 10.58
C THR A 123 -2.09 -6.50 11.43
N VAL A 124 -0.75 -6.52 11.34
CA VAL A 124 0.12 -5.56 12.04
C VAL A 124 -0.07 -4.15 11.46
N ILE A 125 -0.11 -4.02 10.13
CA ILE A 125 -0.41 -2.75 9.44
C ILE A 125 -1.75 -2.20 9.94
N ASN A 126 -2.80 -3.01 9.97
CA ASN A 126 -4.15 -2.62 10.36
C ASN A 126 -4.25 -2.17 11.82
N LEU A 127 -3.62 -2.91 12.74
CA LEU A 127 -3.54 -2.54 14.17
C LEU A 127 -2.81 -1.20 14.36
N ALA A 128 -1.65 -1.02 13.73
CA ALA A 128 -0.89 0.22 13.80
C ALA A 128 -1.62 1.38 13.10
N THR A 129 -2.32 1.12 11.99
CA THR A 129 -3.17 2.10 11.30
C THR A 129 -4.29 2.59 12.21
N LEU A 130 -4.96 1.69 12.95
CA LEU A 130 -5.97 2.08 13.94
C LEU A 130 -5.34 2.98 15.01
N LEU A 131 -4.28 2.50 15.68
CA LEU A 131 -3.64 3.21 16.80
C LEU A 131 -3.16 4.62 16.41
N GLN A 132 -2.42 4.75 15.31
CA GLN A 132 -1.88 6.04 14.86
C GLN A 132 -2.94 6.94 14.20
N THR A 133 -4.12 6.44 13.82
CA THR A 133 -5.22 7.26 13.27
C THR A 133 -6.03 7.93 14.37
N ILE A 134 -6.25 7.23 15.49
CA ILE A 134 -7.14 7.68 16.58
C ILE A 134 -6.38 8.31 17.76
N ASP A 135 -5.08 8.49 17.58
CA ASP A 135 -4.23 9.33 18.42
C ASP A 135 -4.79 10.76 18.52
N SER A 136 -4.77 11.32 19.73
CA SER A 136 -5.58 12.48 20.10
C SER A 136 -5.12 13.81 19.49
N ASP A 137 -3.82 13.98 19.20
CA ASP A 137 -3.31 15.05 18.33
C ASP A 137 -2.92 14.53 16.92
N GLY A 138 -2.82 13.21 16.79
CA GLY A 138 -2.54 12.49 15.56
C GLY A 138 -1.12 12.69 15.04
N ASN A 139 -0.17 12.88 15.97
CA ASN A 139 1.26 12.97 15.76
C ASN A 139 1.99 11.91 16.61
N PRO A 140 2.00 10.63 16.17
CA PRO A 140 2.49 9.50 16.97
C PRO A 140 3.98 9.59 17.36
N GLU A 141 4.75 10.47 16.69
CA GLU A 141 6.14 10.82 17.02
C GLU A 141 6.32 11.37 18.45
N ASN A 142 5.25 11.86 19.11
CA ASN A 142 5.30 12.35 20.49
C ASN A 142 4.72 11.36 21.53
N GLY A 143 4.31 10.17 21.09
CA GLY A 143 3.47 9.23 21.85
C GLY A 143 2.15 8.99 21.11
N ILE A 144 1.39 7.96 21.51
CA ILE A 144 0.02 7.76 21.03
C ILE A 144 -0.92 7.88 22.23
N GLU A 145 -1.81 8.87 22.25
CA GLU A 145 -2.82 9.02 23.31
C GLU A 145 -4.21 8.66 22.80
N ILE A 146 -4.77 7.54 23.28
CA ILE A 146 -6.14 7.12 22.98
C ILE A 146 -7.09 7.74 24.02
N ALA A 147 -7.82 8.79 23.67
CA ALA A 147 -8.77 9.44 24.58
C ALA A 147 -9.90 8.47 25.01
N PRO A 148 -10.34 8.46 26.28
CA PRO A 148 -11.38 7.53 26.75
C PRO A 148 -12.72 7.61 26.00
N ASP A 149 -13.12 8.82 25.56
CA ASP A 149 -14.35 9.01 24.79
C ASP A 149 -14.23 8.51 23.33
N VAL A 150 -13.00 8.45 22.78
CA VAL A 150 -12.69 7.80 21.49
C VAL A 150 -12.65 6.29 21.67
N ALA A 151 -12.00 5.80 22.73
CA ALA A 151 -11.96 4.38 23.05
C ALA A 151 -13.36 3.77 23.22
N ALA A 152 -14.29 4.52 23.82
CA ALA A 152 -15.68 4.13 24.01
C ALA A 152 -16.51 3.99 22.70
N LEU A 153 -15.97 4.35 21.53
CA LEU A 153 -16.62 4.12 20.23
C LEU A 153 -16.41 2.69 19.71
N PHE A 154 -15.42 1.96 20.23
CA PHE A 154 -15.03 0.64 19.74
C PHE A 154 -15.69 -0.49 20.55
N ALA A 155 -16.54 -1.25 19.87
CA ALA A 155 -17.29 -2.36 20.46
C ALA A 155 -16.59 -3.71 20.21
N ALA A 156 -16.95 -4.73 20.98
CA ALA A 156 -16.40 -6.08 20.81
C ALA A 156 -16.67 -6.62 19.39
N ASN A 157 -15.59 -6.98 18.67
CA ASN A 157 -15.61 -7.46 17.29
C ASN A 157 -16.21 -6.47 16.27
N SER A 158 -16.13 -5.16 16.52
CA SER A 158 -16.59 -4.17 15.53
C SER A 158 -15.67 -4.04 14.32
N ILE A 159 -14.40 -4.44 14.44
CA ILE A 159 -13.35 -4.31 13.42
C ILE A 159 -12.73 -5.68 13.13
N ASP A 160 -12.49 -5.99 11.85
CA ASP A 160 -11.67 -7.15 11.45
C ASP A 160 -10.26 -6.74 11.00
N PHE A 161 -9.27 -6.96 11.86
CA PHE A 161 -7.87 -6.71 11.56
C PHE A 161 -7.25 -7.72 10.56
N ASN A 162 -7.92 -8.82 10.20
CA ASN A 162 -7.39 -9.82 9.26
C ASN A 162 -7.68 -9.50 7.79
N LYS A 163 -8.34 -8.35 7.52
CA LYS A 163 -8.52 -7.81 6.17
C LYS A 163 -7.18 -7.49 5.50
N ASN A 164 -7.15 -7.54 4.17
CA ASN A 164 -6.08 -6.91 3.40
C ASN A 164 -5.98 -5.43 3.80
N TRP A 165 -4.76 -4.92 4.01
CA TRP A 165 -4.57 -3.53 4.44
C TRP A 165 -5.15 -2.51 3.45
N ARG A 166 -5.27 -2.88 2.16
CA ARG A 166 -5.90 -2.07 1.10
C ARG A 166 -7.40 -1.84 1.36
N GLU A 167 -8.06 -2.79 2.03
CA GLU A 167 -9.49 -2.73 2.37
C GLU A 167 -9.76 -2.23 3.80
N PHE A 168 -8.79 -2.36 4.72
CA PHE A 168 -9.00 -2.14 6.14
C PHE A 168 -9.49 -0.73 6.49
N ILE A 169 -9.07 0.28 5.71
CA ILE A 169 -9.55 1.67 5.88
C ILE A 169 -11.06 1.82 5.61
N TYR A 170 -11.69 0.82 4.97
CA TYR A 170 -13.13 0.72 4.70
C TYR A 170 -13.83 -0.31 5.61
N ASP A 171 -13.16 -0.82 6.65
CA ASP A 171 -13.83 -1.61 7.69
C ASP A 171 -14.97 -0.78 8.31
N GLN A 172 -16.17 -1.37 8.36
CA GLN A 172 -17.37 -0.63 8.75
C GLN A 172 -17.33 -0.12 10.19
N GLY A 173 -16.71 -0.87 11.12
CA GLY A 173 -16.57 -0.41 12.50
C GLY A 173 -15.53 0.68 12.63
N PHE A 174 -14.42 0.58 11.89
CA PHE A 174 -13.39 1.62 11.90
C PHE A 174 -13.90 2.93 11.30
N ALA A 175 -14.53 2.87 10.12
CA ALA A 175 -15.11 4.03 9.45
C ALA A 175 -16.22 4.69 10.28
N GLN A 176 -17.11 3.90 10.91
CA GLN A 176 -18.15 4.43 11.79
C GLN A 176 -17.58 5.11 13.03
N ALA A 177 -16.59 4.50 13.69
CA ALA A 177 -15.94 5.08 14.86
C ALA A 177 -15.19 6.38 14.51
N LEU A 178 -14.51 6.43 13.36
CA LEU A 178 -13.80 7.64 12.90
C LEU A 178 -14.79 8.77 12.54
N ALA A 179 -15.86 8.46 11.81
CA ALA A 179 -16.91 9.42 11.49
C ALA A 179 -17.61 9.96 12.76
N GLU A 180 -17.90 9.10 13.74
CA GLU A 180 -18.49 9.52 15.00
C GLU A 180 -17.52 10.31 15.88
N ALA A 181 -16.22 9.98 15.90
CA ALA A 181 -15.21 10.77 16.59
C ALA A 181 -15.12 12.21 16.05
N ARG A 182 -15.12 12.37 14.72
CA ARG A 182 -15.19 13.69 14.05
C ARG A 182 -16.49 14.43 14.40
N ALA A 183 -17.63 13.76 14.28
CA ALA A 183 -18.95 14.35 14.57
C ALA A 183 -19.12 14.78 16.04
N ARG A 184 -18.43 14.10 16.97
CA ARG A 184 -18.36 14.44 18.39
C ARG A 184 -17.19 15.37 18.75
N THR A 185 -16.43 15.88 17.76
CA THR A 185 -15.24 16.74 17.95
C THR A 185 -14.20 16.14 18.92
N LEU A 186 -14.05 14.82 18.89
CA LEU A 186 -13.04 14.07 19.65
C LEU A 186 -11.72 13.91 18.89
N LEU A 187 -11.76 14.00 17.56
CA LEU A 187 -10.62 14.07 16.64
C LEU A 187 -10.85 15.25 15.68
N ASP A 188 -9.79 15.68 14.98
CA ASP A 188 -9.88 16.73 13.97
C ASP A 188 -10.93 16.40 12.89
N ALA A 189 -11.68 17.41 12.46
CA ALA A 189 -12.80 17.25 11.53
C ALA A 189 -12.40 16.57 10.20
N GLU A 190 -11.17 16.77 9.74
CA GLU A 190 -10.66 16.30 8.45
C GLU A 190 -9.95 14.91 8.53
N ARG A 191 -9.78 14.33 9.72
CA ARG A 191 -9.01 13.08 9.97
C ARG A 191 -7.65 13.10 9.23
N GLN A 192 -7.29 12.15 8.35
CA GLN A 192 -7.99 10.97 7.81
C GLN A 192 -7.48 9.66 8.45
N ALA A 193 -7.83 8.47 7.90
CA ALA A 193 -7.12 7.24 8.21
C ALA A 193 -5.65 7.33 7.75
N ARG A 194 -4.69 7.08 8.65
CA ARG A 194 -3.26 7.27 8.37
C ARG A 194 -2.78 6.24 7.34
N LYS A 195 -2.05 6.72 6.33
CA LYS A 195 -1.64 5.88 5.20
C LYS A 195 -0.67 4.76 5.65
N PRO A 196 -0.83 3.51 5.18
CA PRO A 196 -0.04 2.34 5.61
C PRO A 196 1.49 2.53 5.57
N TRP A 197 2.03 3.23 4.58
CA TRP A 197 3.48 3.50 4.50
C TRP A 197 3.97 4.44 5.62
N LEU A 198 3.17 5.45 6.01
CA LEU A 198 3.48 6.34 7.13
C LEU A 198 3.36 5.62 8.49
N VAL A 199 2.43 4.66 8.57
CA VAL A 199 2.19 3.83 9.75
C VAL A 199 3.38 2.92 10.00
N MET A 200 3.80 2.17 8.98
CA MET A 200 4.91 1.22 9.11
C MET A 200 6.28 1.91 9.24
N ALA A 201 6.46 3.06 8.59
CA ALA A 201 7.64 3.91 8.79
C ALA A 201 7.81 4.33 10.25
N HIS A 202 6.73 4.77 10.90
CA HIS A 202 6.72 5.11 12.31
C HIS A 202 7.01 3.89 13.20
N LEU A 203 6.26 2.78 13.03
CA LEU A 203 6.40 1.58 13.85
C LEU A 203 7.82 0.99 13.81
N TYR A 204 8.43 0.88 12.62
CA TYR A 204 9.82 0.41 12.48
C TYR A 204 10.81 1.42 13.09
N GLY A 205 10.53 2.72 12.96
CA GLY A 205 11.28 3.80 13.61
C GLY A 205 11.29 3.68 15.13
N THR A 206 10.13 3.51 15.77
CA THR A 206 10.02 3.26 17.22
C THR A 206 10.84 2.05 17.65
N LEU A 207 10.72 0.94 16.92
CA LEU A 207 11.36 -0.33 17.26
C LEU A 207 12.88 -0.34 16.94
N GLY A 208 13.39 0.69 16.27
CA GLY A 208 14.79 0.78 15.85
C GLY A 208 15.17 -0.23 14.76
N ILE A 209 14.19 -0.67 13.96
CA ILE A 209 14.36 -1.67 12.91
C ILE A 209 14.67 -0.95 11.59
N ASP A 210 15.85 -1.20 11.03
CA ASP A 210 16.13 -0.81 9.65
C ASP A 210 15.29 -1.69 8.72
N SER A 211 14.37 -1.08 7.97
CA SER A 211 13.51 -1.78 7.01
C SER A 211 14.29 -2.41 5.84
N GLU A 212 15.54 -1.99 5.61
CA GLU A 212 16.37 -2.29 4.43
C GLU A 212 15.72 -1.90 3.08
N LEU A 213 14.58 -1.20 3.09
CA LEU A 213 13.88 -0.74 1.89
C LEU A 213 14.62 0.45 1.26
N GLN A 214 15.09 0.26 0.03
CA GLN A 214 15.84 1.28 -0.73
C GLN A 214 14.97 1.93 -1.81
N VAL A 215 15.04 3.25 -1.93
CA VAL A 215 14.41 4.01 -3.03
C VAL A 215 15.41 4.32 -4.14
N ALA A 216 14.99 4.22 -5.39
CA ALA A 216 15.76 4.71 -6.53
C ALA A 216 15.75 6.25 -6.54
N GLY A 217 16.92 6.86 -6.32
CA GLY A 217 17.14 8.30 -6.58
C GLY A 217 17.31 8.62 -8.07
N GLY A 218 17.63 7.61 -8.87
CA GLY A 218 17.63 7.69 -10.33
C GLY A 218 17.61 6.32 -11.00
N GLU A 219 17.21 6.30 -12.27
CA GLU A 219 17.14 5.11 -13.11
C GLU A 219 17.69 5.43 -14.50
N ASN A 220 18.52 4.54 -15.01
CA ASN A 220 19.22 4.62 -16.28
C ASN A 220 18.78 3.42 -17.12
N ARG A 221 18.08 3.66 -18.24
CA ARG A 221 17.63 2.63 -19.16
C ARG A 221 18.48 2.64 -20.43
N ASP A 222 19.20 1.56 -20.64
CA ASP A 222 19.95 1.23 -21.87
C ASP A 222 19.06 0.27 -22.68
N SER A 223 18.59 0.71 -23.85
CA SER A 223 17.52 0.02 -24.60
C SER A 223 18.04 -0.78 -25.81
N ASP A 224 19.28 -0.56 -26.22
CA ASP A 224 19.96 -1.36 -27.25
C ASP A 224 21.08 -2.26 -26.69
N GLY A 225 21.44 -2.08 -25.40
CA GLY A 225 22.41 -2.89 -24.69
C GLY A 225 23.86 -2.50 -24.98
N ASP A 226 24.13 -1.31 -25.53
CA ASP A 226 25.49 -0.87 -25.88
C ASP A 226 26.37 -0.54 -24.66
N GLY A 227 25.77 -0.43 -23.47
CA GLY A 227 26.41 -0.06 -22.21
C GLY A 227 26.27 1.42 -21.85
N THR A 228 25.56 2.21 -22.66
CA THR A 228 25.36 3.66 -22.51
C THR A 228 23.87 3.96 -22.38
N PRO A 229 23.35 4.30 -21.18
CA PRO A 229 21.91 4.51 -20.96
C PRO A 229 21.31 5.56 -21.88
N ASP A 230 20.25 5.21 -22.60
CA ASP A 230 19.51 6.11 -23.51
C ASP A 230 18.69 7.15 -22.75
N VAL A 231 18.09 6.73 -21.65
CA VAL A 231 17.19 7.55 -20.85
C VAL A 231 17.69 7.59 -19.41
N ILE A 232 17.83 8.79 -18.87
CA ILE A 232 18.23 9.05 -17.49
C ILE A 232 17.04 9.70 -16.76
N SER A 233 16.46 8.96 -15.81
CA SER A 233 15.46 9.47 -14.87
C SER A 233 16.10 9.80 -13.53
N SER A 234 15.61 10.85 -12.86
CA SER A 234 15.97 11.17 -11.47
C SER A 234 14.72 11.49 -10.67
N TYR A 235 14.76 11.16 -9.38
CA TYR A 235 13.63 11.19 -8.46
C TYR A 235 14.02 11.95 -7.19
N ALA A 236 13.09 12.74 -6.64
CA ALA A 236 13.27 13.42 -5.36
C ALA A 236 12.03 13.27 -4.49
N PHE A 237 12.27 13.05 -3.20
CA PHE A 237 11.26 12.68 -2.20
C PHE A 237 11.19 13.73 -1.08
N ASP A 238 10.05 13.81 -0.40
CA ASP A 238 9.94 14.59 0.84
C ASP A 238 10.43 13.81 2.07
N THR A 239 10.33 14.41 3.25
CA THR A 239 10.75 13.82 4.53
C THR A 239 9.93 12.59 4.93
N GLU A 240 8.74 12.39 4.35
CA GLU A 240 7.89 11.22 4.56
C GLU A 240 8.16 10.11 3.53
N GLY A 241 8.98 10.39 2.50
CA GLY A 241 9.33 9.46 1.43
C GLY A 241 8.41 9.52 0.21
N LYS A 242 7.46 10.48 0.14
CA LYS A 242 6.57 10.63 -1.02
C LYS A 242 7.32 11.26 -2.19
N LEU A 243 7.11 10.77 -3.41
CA LEU A 243 7.75 11.30 -4.62
C LEU A 243 7.22 12.71 -4.90
N VAL A 244 8.05 13.75 -4.78
CA VAL A 244 7.65 15.15 -5.03
C VAL A 244 8.10 15.66 -6.40
N ARG A 245 9.13 15.05 -7.00
CA ARG A 245 9.60 15.43 -8.33
C ARG A 245 10.22 14.26 -9.08
N ARG A 246 9.91 14.13 -10.37
CA ARG A 246 10.61 13.31 -11.34
C ARG A 246 11.21 14.19 -12.44
N THR A 247 12.35 13.81 -12.98
CA THR A 247 12.93 14.44 -14.17
C THR A 247 13.44 13.37 -15.13
N VAL A 248 13.28 13.57 -16.44
CA VAL A 248 13.81 12.69 -17.48
C VAL A 248 14.68 13.48 -18.45
N ASP A 249 15.82 12.92 -18.81
CA ASP A 249 16.70 13.35 -19.89
C ASP A 249 16.77 12.20 -20.90
N TYR A 250 16.18 12.41 -22.09
CA TYR A 250 16.15 11.45 -23.20
C TYR A 250 17.32 11.67 -24.17
N ASN A 251 17.96 12.83 -24.12
CA ASN A 251 18.96 13.26 -25.10
C ASN A 251 20.41 13.23 -24.53
N ARG A 252 20.54 13.06 -23.21
CA ARG A 252 21.76 13.00 -22.39
C ARG A 252 22.58 14.30 -22.33
N ASP A 253 21.97 15.47 -22.58
CA ASP A 253 22.65 16.77 -22.51
C ASP A 253 22.82 17.30 -21.07
N GLY A 254 22.17 16.67 -20.09
CA GLY A 254 22.19 17.05 -18.68
C GLY A 254 21.10 18.05 -18.28
N THR A 255 20.26 18.46 -19.22
CA THR A 255 19.03 19.22 -19.00
C THR A 255 17.85 18.26 -19.10
N PRO A 256 16.95 18.18 -18.11
CA PRO A 256 15.74 17.40 -18.25
C PRO A 256 14.88 17.89 -19.43
N ASP A 257 14.55 16.97 -20.33
CA ASP A 257 13.52 17.11 -21.36
C ASP A 257 12.10 17.01 -20.78
N GLU A 258 11.95 16.43 -19.59
CA GLU A 258 10.67 16.27 -18.88
C GLU A 258 10.86 16.53 -17.39
N ILE A 259 9.95 17.29 -16.78
CA ILE A 259 9.91 17.56 -15.34
C ILE A 259 8.48 17.35 -14.85
N THR A 260 8.29 16.39 -13.95
CA THR A 260 7.02 16.16 -13.23
C THR A 260 7.15 16.67 -11.81
N VAL A 261 6.15 17.41 -11.31
CA VAL A 261 6.07 17.88 -9.93
C VAL A 261 4.74 17.45 -9.31
N TYR A 262 4.85 16.71 -8.21
CA TYR A 262 3.72 16.20 -7.44
C TYR A 262 3.49 17.08 -6.20
N THR A 263 2.24 17.24 -5.78
CA THR A 263 1.88 17.96 -4.55
C THR A 263 0.82 17.18 -3.81
N TYR A 264 1.00 17.04 -2.50
CA TYR A 264 0.14 16.26 -1.61
C TYR A 264 -0.55 17.16 -0.58
N ASP A 265 -1.69 16.73 -0.06
CA ASP A 265 -2.31 17.32 1.13
C ASP A 265 -1.64 16.81 2.43
N SER A 266 -2.15 17.27 3.58
CA SER A 266 -1.70 16.86 4.92
C SER A 266 -2.08 15.42 5.30
N ALA A 267 -3.02 14.79 4.61
CA ALA A 267 -3.36 13.37 4.77
C ALA A 267 -2.51 12.45 3.85
N GLY A 268 -1.68 13.05 2.98
CA GLY A 268 -0.80 12.35 2.04
C GLY A 268 -1.46 11.98 0.71
N ASN A 269 -2.64 12.50 0.38
CA ASN A 269 -3.29 12.28 -0.91
C ASN A 269 -2.66 13.18 -1.99
N LEU A 270 -2.51 12.69 -3.22
CA LEU A 270 -1.94 13.45 -4.33
C LEU A 270 -2.97 14.46 -4.85
N VAL A 271 -2.87 15.73 -4.48
CA VAL A 271 -3.82 16.77 -4.93
C VAL A 271 -3.48 17.39 -6.27
N ARG A 272 -2.22 17.27 -6.73
CA ARG A 272 -1.77 17.83 -8.01
C ARG A 272 -0.61 17.06 -8.63
N ASP A 273 -0.73 16.76 -9.91
CA ASP A 273 0.36 16.35 -10.80
C ASP A 273 0.52 17.43 -11.89
N ALA A 274 1.75 17.81 -12.21
CA ALA A 274 2.03 18.74 -13.29
C ALA A 274 3.33 18.41 -14.01
N GLN A 275 3.26 18.37 -15.33
CA GLN A 275 4.34 17.96 -16.21
C GLN A 275 4.75 19.14 -17.09
N THR A 276 6.05 19.33 -17.28
CA THR A 276 6.65 20.35 -18.15
C THR A 276 7.62 19.67 -19.10
N TYR A 277 7.51 19.94 -20.39
CA TYR A 277 8.37 19.39 -21.43
C TYR A 277 9.36 20.43 -21.97
N GLY A 278 10.56 19.99 -22.32
CA GLY A 278 11.65 20.84 -22.77
C GLY A 278 12.20 21.78 -21.69
N SER A 279 12.86 22.85 -22.12
CA SER A 279 13.75 23.69 -21.30
C SER A 279 13.05 24.68 -20.32
N GLY A 280 11.80 24.39 -19.94
CA GLY A 280 11.11 24.99 -18.79
C GLY A 280 10.14 26.13 -19.08
N GLY A 281 9.02 26.18 -18.34
CA GLY A 281 7.95 27.16 -18.53
C GLY A 281 6.79 27.01 -17.53
N LYS A 282 5.58 27.37 -17.98
CA LYS A 282 4.31 26.88 -17.37
C LYS A 282 4.23 25.36 -17.66
N PRO A 283 3.65 24.54 -16.77
CA PRO A 283 3.36 23.15 -17.11
C PRO A 283 2.46 23.03 -18.34
N ASP A 284 2.83 22.13 -19.25
CA ASP A 284 2.09 21.72 -20.45
C ASP A 284 0.94 20.75 -20.10
N TYR A 285 0.99 20.14 -18.92
CA TYR A 285 -0.10 19.32 -18.37
C TYR A 285 -0.26 19.61 -16.88
N VAL A 286 -1.50 19.74 -16.42
CA VAL A 286 -1.85 19.82 -15.00
C VAL A 286 -3.08 18.97 -14.70
N ALA A 287 -2.90 17.96 -13.85
CA ALA A 287 -4.01 17.26 -13.21
C ALA A 287 -4.21 17.77 -11.78
N MET A 288 -5.46 18.00 -11.40
CA MET A 288 -5.90 18.28 -10.04
C MET A 288 -6.81 17.15 -9.58
N TYR A 289 -6.70 16.77 -8.31
CA TYR A 289 -7.49 15.70 -7.70
C TYR A 289 -8.20 16.20 -6.44
N SER A 290 -9.33 15.59 -6.13
CA SER A 290 -10.18 15.93 -4.98
C SER A 290 -10.65 14.66 -4.30
N TYR A 291 -10.75 14.71 -2.96
CA TYR A 291 -10.97 13.56 -2.10
C TYR A 291 -12.15 13.80 -1.14
N ASP A 292 -12.80 12.73 -0.68
CA ASP A 292 -13.73 12.77 0.46
C ASP A 292 -13.00 12.65 1.81
N ASP A 293 -13.75 12.68 2.91
CA ASP A 293 -13.22 12.62 4.27
C ASP A 293 -12.66 11.22 4.63
N GLU A 294 -12.96 10.19 3.83
CA GLU A 294 -12.41 8.84 3.92
C GLU A 294 -11.10 8.70 3.13
N GLY A 295 -10.82 9.65 2.23
CA GLY A 295 -9.62 9.67 1.38
C GLY A 295 -9.80 9.00 0.02
N ASN A 296 -11.04 8.73 -0.41
CA ASN A 296 -11.34 8.28 -1.76
C ASN A 296 -11.29 9.45 -2.74
N GLN A 297 -10.78 9.23 -3.95
CA GLN A 297 -10.73 10.27 -4.98
C GLN A 297 -12.13 10.50 -5.57
N ILE A 298 -12.83 11.56 -5.17
CA ILE A 298 -14.18 11.87 -5.67
C ILE A 298 -14.20 12.67 -6.98
N GLY A 299 -13.07 13.24 -7.41
CA GLY A 299 -12.98 13.90 -8.71
C GLY A 299 -11.57 14.24 -9.20
N ARG A 300 -11.45 14.45 -10.51
CA ARG A 300 -10.24 14.83 -11.26
C ARG A 300 -10.58 15.94 -12.26
N THR A 301 -9.65 16.87 -12.49
CA THR A 301 -9.67 17.77 -13.67
C THR A 301 -8.30 17.77 -14.35
N ARG A 302 -8.23 17.87 -15.68
CA ARG A 302 -6.97 17.97 -16.44
C ARG A 302 -6.99 19.13 -17.44
N ASP A 303 -5.93 19.93 -17.39
CA ASP A 303 -5.45 20.86 -18.43
C ASP A 303 -4.40 20.04 -19.22
N LEU A 304 -4.70 19.67 -20.47
CA LEU A 304 -3.93 18.71 -21.27
C LEU A 304 -2.92 19.35 -22.22
N ASP A 305 -3.09 20.64 -22.56
CA ASP A 305 -2.20 21.39 -23.44
C ASP A 305 -1.51 22.58 -22.74
N GLY A 306 -1.84 22.83 -21.48
CA GLY A 306 -1.23 23.88 -20.68
C GLY A 306 -1.73 25.26 -21.05
N ASP A 307 -2.90 25.43 -21.67
CA ASP A 307 -3.49 26.75 -21.93
C ASP A 307 -4.15 27.36 -20.66
N GLY A 308 -4.60 26.52 -19.73
CA GLY A 308 -5.27 26.92 -18.47
C GLY A 308 -6.79 26.74 -18.46
N THR A 309 -7.34 26.22 -19.55
CA THR A 309 -8.68 25.62 -19.65
C THR A 309 -8.62 24.18 -19.10
N ILE A 310 -9.77 23.62 -18.76
CA ILE A 310 -9.88 22.19 -18.44
C ILE A 310 -10.42 21.49 -19.69
N ASP A 311 -9.75 20.42 -20.11
CA ASP A 311 -10.12 19.59 -21.27
C ASP A 311 -10.80 18.28 -20.86
N ASP A 312 -10.59 17.85 -19.62
CA ASP A 312 -11.12 16.61 -19.07
C ASP A 312 -11.51 16.79 -17.60
N THR A 313 -12.69 16.28 -17.27
CA THR A 313 -13.16 16.15 -15.88
C THR A 313 -13.58 14.72 -15.65
N ALA A 314 -13.36 14.20 -14.44
CA ALA A 314 -14.01 12.98 -13.97
C ALA A 314 -14.54 13.17 -12.56
N SER A 315 -15.65 12.49 -12.24
CA SER A 315 -16.18 12.35 -10.89
C SER A 315 -16.51 10.89 -10.59
N TYR A 316 -16.38 10.52 -9.33
CA TYR A 316 -16.39 9.13 -8.90
C TYR A 316 -17.39 8.90 -7.78
N ARG A 317 -17.96 7.70 -7.70
CA ARG A 317 -18.79 7.25 -6.58
C ARG A 317 -18.34 5.88 -6.10
N TYR A 318 -18.50 5.66 -4.81
CA TYR A 318 -18.03 4.50 -4.10
C TYR A 318 -19.17 3.79 -3.37
N ASP A 319 -19.03 2.49 -3.13
CA ASP A 319 -19.88 1.78 -2.17
C ASP A 319 -19.36 1.96 -0.73
N ALA A 320 -20.01 1.32 0.24
CA ALA A 320 -19.63 1.39 1.65
C ALA A 320 -18.34 0.60 2.00
N SER A 321 -17.74 -0.08 1.03
CA SER A 321 -16.49 -0.85 1.16
C SER A 321 -15.32 -0.18 0.42
N GLY A 322 -15.51 1.04 -0.10
CA GLY A 322 -14.49 1.77 -0.86
C GLY A 322 -14.33 1.33 -2.32
N ASN A 323 -15.19 0.45 -2.84
CA ASN A 323 -15.14 0.05 -4.24
C ASN A 323 -15.78 1.13 -5.12
N ARG A 324 -15.10 1.53 -6.19
CA ARG A 324 -15.57 2.57 -7.11
C ARG A 324 -16.69 2.04 -8.00
N THR A 325 -17.95 2.28 -7.64
CA THR A 325 -19.12 1.81 -8.39
C THR A 325 -19.48 2.64 -9.61
N ARG A 326 -18.96 3.87 -9.75
CA ARG A 326 -19.28 4.72 -10.91
C ARG A 326 -18.20 5.75 -11.22
N GLU A 327 -17.95 5.95 -12.51
CA GLU A 327 -17.17 7.05 -13.07
C GLU A 327 -18.03 7.84 -14.07
N GLU A 328 -18.03 9.17 -13.95
CA GLU A 328 -18.59 10.10 -14.95
C GLU A 328 -17.46 10.96 -15.48
N SER A 329 -17.13 10.84 -16.76
CA SER A 329 -16.12 11.66 -17.45
C SER A 329 -16.77 12.67 -18.40
N GLY A 330 -16.14 13.84 -18.55
CA GLY A 330 -16.61 14.95 -19.39
C GLY A 330 -15.45 15.69 -20.06
N ASP A 331 -15.76 16.47 -21.09
CA ASP A 331 -14.83 17.19 -21.97
C ASP A 331 -14.35 18.55 -21.41
N GLY A 332 -14.35 18.71 -20.09
CA GLY A 332 -13.93 19.96 -19.43
C GLY A 332 -14.87 21.16 -19.59
N SER A 333 -15.85 21.10 -20.50
CA SER A 333 -16.80 22.19 -20.77
C SER A 333 -17.76 22.53 -19.63
N GLY A 334 -17.82 21.70 -18.58
CA GLY A 334 -18.79 21.80 -17.48
C GLY A 334 -20.22 21.37 -17.86
N ALA A 335 -20.39 20.70 -19.00
CA ALA A 335 -21.64 20.09 -19.42
C ALA A 335 -21.94 18.76 -18.66
N MET A 336 -22.94 18.01 -19.14
CA MET A 336 -23.17 16.63 -18.67
C MET A 336 -21.99 15.73 -19.02
N ALA A 337 -21.85 14.61 -18.31
CA ALA A 337 -20.87 13.59 -18.64
C ALA A 337 -21.02 13.14 -20.11
N THR A 338 -19.89 12.96 -20.79
CA THR A 338 -19.81 12.43 -22.16
C THR A 338 -19.49 10.94 -22.19
N ARG A 339 -19.02 10.39 -21.06
CA ARG A 339 -18.82 8.95 -20.84
C ARG A 339 -19.20 8.57 -19.40
N ILE A 340 -19.77 7.39 -19.22
CA ILE A 340 -20.19 6.85 -17.93
C ILE A 340 -19.70 5.41 -17.83
N SER A 341 -19.00 5.06 -16.74
CA SER A 341 -18.71 3.67 -16.37
C SER A 341 -19.50 3.30 -15.13
N VAL A 342 -20.11 2.13 -15.09
CA VAL A 342 -20.78 1.57 -13.90
C VAL A 342 -20.17 0.21 -13.58
N ASP A 343 -19.58 0.10 -12.40
CA ASP A 343 -18.80 -1.05 -11.96
C ASP A 343 -19.53 -1.75 -10.79
N THR A 344 -19.56 -3.08 -10.78
CA THR A 344 -20.26 -3.88 -9.75
C THR A 344 -19.38 -4.98 -9.17
N TYR A 345 -19.51 -5.19 -7.86
CA TYR A 345 -18.61 -6.00 -7.05
C TYR A 345 -19.37 -7.11 -6.30
N ASP A 346 -18.69 -8.23 -6.01
CA ASP A 346 -19.22 -9.27 -5.14
C ASP A 346 -19.04 -8.94 -3.64
N ALA A 347 -19.49 -9.84 -2.77
CA ALA A 347 -19.40 -9.67 -1.32
C ALA A 347 -17.95 -9.74 -0.76
N ASN A 348 -16.99 -10.19 -1.57
CA ASN A 348 -15.56 -10.25 -1.25
C ASN A 348 -14.80 -9.05 -1.85
N GLY A 349 -15.47 -8.12 -2.54
CA GLY A 349 -14.83 -6.97 -3.21
C GLY A 349 -14.28 -7.28 -4.61
N ASN A 350 -14.50 -8.47 -5.17
CA ASN A 350 -14.05 -8.76 -6.54
C ASN A 350 -14.90 -7.99 -7.55
N HIS A 351 -14.25 -7.34 -8.52
CA HIS A 351 -14.92 -6.59 -9.58
C HIS A 351 -15.59 -7.56 -10.58
N THR A 352 -16.90 -7.77 -10.47
CA THR A 352 -17.61 -8.78 -11.26
C THR A 352 -18.10 -8.30 -12.63
N ARG A 353 -18.36 -7.00 -12.81
CA ARG A 353 -18.89 -6.48 -14.08
C ARG A 353 -18.71 -4.97 -14.23
N SER A 354 -18.37 -4.53 -15.44
CA SER A 354 -18.25 -3.11 -15.84
C SER A 354 -19.12 -2.83 -17.07
N GLU A 355 -19.94 -1.77 -17.02
CA GLU A 355 -20.70 -1.23 -18.15
C GLU A 355 -20.10 0.11 -18.58
N GLN A 356 -19.72 0.26 -19.85
CA GLN A 356 -19.24 1.52 -20.41
C GLN A 356 -20.25 2.09 -21.41
N ASP A 357 -20.83 3.24 -21.07
CA ASP A 357 -21.54 4.13 -21.99
C ASP A 357 -20.53 5.19 -22.46
N ARG A 358 -20.06 5.08 -23.71
CA ARG A 358 -18.98 5.92 -24.26
C ARG A 358 -19.51 7.18 -24.94
N ASN A 359 -20.83 7.36 -24.99
CA ASN A 359 -21.50 8.46 -25.68
C ASN A 359 -22.55 9.20 -24.82
N ALA A 360 -22.84 8.69 -23.62
CA ALA A 360 -23.81 9.16 -22.63
C ALA A 360 -25.29 9.12 -23.09
N ASP A 361 -25.70 8.19 -23.97
CA ASP A 361 -27.12 8.01 -24.34
C ASP A 361 -27.96 7.22 -23.32
N GLY A 362 -27.32 6.63 -22.31
CA GLY A 362 -27.95 5.83 -21.25
C GLY A 362 -28.00 4.34 -21.54
N LYS A 363 -27.21 3.84 -22.49
CA LYS A 363 -26.96 2.40 -22.73
C LYS A 363 -25.47 2.12 -22.64
N ALA A 364 -25.12 0.90 -22.21
CA ALA A 364 -23.76 0.41 -22.39
C ALA A 364 -23.48 0.23 -23.88
N ASP A 365 -22.39 0.83 -24.36
CA ASP A 365 -21.76 0.54 -25.65
C ASP A 365 -20.84 -0.69 -25.56
N GLN A 366 -20.42 -1.05 -24.34
CA GLN A 366 -19.52 -2.17 -24.06
C GLN A 366 -19.77 -2.70 -22.65
N VAL A 367 -19.69 -4.02 -22.46
CA VAL A 367 -19.84 -4.70 -21.17
C VAL A 367 -18.69 -5.68 -20.95
N TYR A 368 -18.11 -5.67 -19.76
CA TYR A 368 -17.17 -6.69 -19.30
C TYR A 368 -17.76 -7.48 -18.14
N THR A 369 -17.63 -8.81 -18.15
CA THR A 369 -18.02 -9.68 -17.02
C THR A 369 -16.83 -10.52 -16.58
N PHE A 370 -16.66 -10.70 -15.27
CA PHE A 370 -15.49 -11.34 -14.68
C PHE A 370 -15.89 -12.42 -13.67
N VAL A 371 -15.18 -13.55 -13.69
CA VAL A 371 -15.39 -14.69 -12.78
C VAL A 371 -14.10 -15.00 -12.04
N TYR A 372 -14.23 -15.31 -10.75
CA TYR A 372 -13.14 -15.48 -9.80
C TYR A 372 -13.15 -16.87 -9.16
N ASP A 373 -11.98 -17.37 -8.77
CA ASP A 373 -11.86 -18.55 -7.92
C ASP A 373 -12.10 -18.24 -6.42
N ALA A 374 -11.93 -19.23 -5.57
CA ALA A 374 -12.10 -19.09 -4.12
C ALA A 374 -11.00 -18.26 -3.42
N ASN A 375 -9.89 -17.97 -4.12
CA ASN A 375 -8.77 -17.16 -3.63
C ASN A 375 -8.84 -15.71 -4.13
N GLY A 376 -9.81 -15.37 -4.99
CA GLY A 376 -9.91 -14.04 -5.61
C GLY A 376 -9.11 -13.88 -6.91
N ASN A 377 -8.62 -14.96 -7.51
CA ASN A 377 -7.96 -14.91 -8.82
C ASN A 377 -9.00 -14.89 -9.94
N ARG A 378 -8.86 -13.99 -10.93
CA ARG A 378 -9.79 -13.89 -12.06
C ARG A 378 -9.57 -15.03 -13.06
N VAL A 379 -10.31 -16.12 -12.92
CA VAL A 379 -10.22 -17.29 -13.81
C VAL A 379 -10.84 -17.07 -15.19
N ARG A 380 -11.74 -16.09 -15.37
CA ARG A 380 -12.36 -15.81 -16.67
C ARG A 380 -12.80 -14.35 -16.83
N ALA A 381 -12.69 -13.84 -18.05
CA ALA A 381 -13.26 -12.57 -18.49
C ALA A 381 -14.08 -12.76 -19.78
N GLU A 382 -15.18 -12.01 -19.90
CA GLU A 382 -15.98 -11.84 -21.11
C GLU A 382 -15.99 -10.36 -21.50
N GLN A 383 -15.93 -10.09 -22.80
CA GLN A 383 -16.06 -8.77 -23.40
C GLN A 383 -17.17 -8.82 -24.46
N ASP A 384 -18.14 -7.92 -24.32
CA ASP A 384 -19.26 -7.63 -25.21
C ASP A 384 -19.03 -6.21 -25.72
N ASP A 385 -18.67 -6.06 -27.00
CA ASP A 385 -18.16 -4.82 -27.62
C ASP A 385 -19.23 -4.02 -28.38
N ASP A 386 -20.44 -4.57 -28.54
CA ASP A 386 -21.59 -3.89 -29.15
C ASP A 386 -22.82 -3.75 -28.23
N GLY A 387 -22.79 -4.36 -27.05
CA GLY A 387 -23.82 -4.29 -26.02
C GLY A 387 -25.02 -5.20 -26.28
N ASP A 388 -24.93 -6.20 -27.17
CA ASP A 388 -26.06 -7.09 -27.48
C ASP A 388 -26.32 -8.19 -26.41
N GLY A 389 -25.37 -8.40 -25.50
CA GLY A 389 -25.45 -9.37 -24.41
C GLY A 389 -24.80 -10.73 -24.69
N ASN A 390 -24.11 -10.89 -25.82
CA ASN A 390 -23.20 -12.01 -26.09
C ASN A 390 -21.74 -11.57 -25.93
N ALA A 391 -20.84 -12.49 -25.60
CA ALA A 391 -19.40 -12.19 -25.57
C ALA A 391 -18.81 -12.27 -26.99
N ASP A 392 -18.21 -11.18 -27.45
CA ASP A 392 -17.38 -11.11 -28.66
C ASP A 392 -15.96 -11.66 -28.44
N ALA A 393 -15.47 -11.58 -27.20
CA ALA A 393 -14.18 -12.14 -26.81
C ALA A 393 -14.23 -12.73 -25.39
N ILE A 394 -13.45 -13.79 -25.18
CA ILE A 394 -13.35 -14.52 -23.92
C ILE A 394 -11.87 -14.74 -23.60
N SER A 395 -11.46 -14.54 -22.34
CA SER A 395 -10.19 -15.06 -21.85
C SER A 395 -10.35 -15.90 -20.59
N GLU A 396 -9.56 -16.96 -20.49
CA GLU A 396 -9.50 -17.86 -19.34
C GLU A 396 -8.08 -17.93 -18.78
N ALA A 397 -7.96 -18.01 -17.46
CA ALA A 397 -6.70 -17.91 -16.75
C ALA A 397 -6.54 -19.04 -15.72
N ALA A 398 -5.33 -19.60 -15.65
CA ALA A 398 -4.97 -20.63 -14.69
C ALA A 398 -3.81 -20.18 -13.80
N TYR A 399 -3.91 -20.52 -12.51
CA TYR A 399 -3.01 -20.06 -11.46
C TYR A 399 -2.33 -21.25 -10.76
N ASP A 400 -1.13 -21.03 -10.21
CA ASP A 400 -0.49 -22.01 -9.34
C ASP A 400 -1.00 -21.96 -7.89
N ALA A 401 -0.38 -22.74 -7.00
CA ALA A 401 -0.78 -22.82 -5.60
C ALA A 401 -0.41 -21.58 -4.77
N ASP A 402 0.50 -20.73 -5.27
CA ASP A 402 0.94 -19.49 -4.64
C ASP A 402 0.16 -18.27 -5.20
N GLY A 403 -0.75 -18.49 -6.17
CA GLY A 403 -1.59 -17.46 -6.79
C GLY A 403 -0.97 -16.80 -8.02
N ASN A 404 0.15 -17.31 -8.55
CA ASN A 404 0.77 -16.73 -9.74
C ASN A 404 0.04 -17.21 -11.01
N LEU A 405 -0.23 -16.30 -11.95
CA LEU A 405 -0.84 -16.61 -13.25
C LEU A 405 0.14 -17.46 -14.08
N VAL A 406 -0.11 -18.75 -14.28
CA VAL A 406 0.79 -19.63 -15.06
C VAL A 406 0.40 -19.76 -16.53
N ARG A 407 -0.85 -19.48 -16.88
CA ARG A 407 -1.37 -19.59 -18.25
C ARG A 407 -2.58 -18.68 -18.46
N GLU A 408 -2.63 -18.04 -19.63
CA GLU A 408 -3.80 -17.33 -20.14
C GLU A 408 -4.13 -17.86 -21.55
N GLU A 409 -5.40 -18.11 -21.82
CA GLU A 409 -5.92 -18.46 -23.14
C GLU A 409 -6.95 -17.40 -23.56
N SER A 410 -7.00 -17.03 -24.84
CA SER A 410 -8.04 -16.12 -25.34
C SER A 410 -8.59 -16.50 -26.71
N ASP A 411 -9.92 -16.43 -26.80
CA ASP A 411 -10.75 -16.41 -28.00
C ASP A 411 -11.09 -14.93 -28.26
N ARG A 412 -10.59 -14.38 -29.38
CA ARG A 412 -10.67 -12.94 -29.68
C ARG A 412 -11.72 -12.58 -30.72
N ASP A 413 -12.29 -13.56 -31.42
CA ASP A 413 -13.34 -13.37 -32.41
C ASP A 413 -14.67 -14.04 -32.07
N GLY A 414 -14.73 -14.75 -30.93
CA GLY A 414 -15.93 -15.33 -30.36
C GLY A 414 -16.36 -16.63 -31.04
N ASP A 415 -15.53 -17.24 -31.89
CA ASP A 415 -15.89 -18.44 -32.65
C ASP A 415 -15.83 -19.75 -31.83
N GLY A 416 -15.35 -19.68 -30.59
CA GLY A 416 -15.25 -20.79 -29.65
C GLY A 416 -13.93 -21.58 -29.76
N LYS A 417 -12.89 -20.99 -30.33
CA LYS A 417 -11.52 -21.54 -30.37
C LYS A 417 -10.52 -20.56 -29.77
N THR A 418 -9.48 -21.10 -29.16
CA THR A 418 -8.35 -20.30 -28.67
C THR A 418 -7.56 -19.75 -29.85
N ASP A 419 -7.40 -18.43 -29.90
CA ASP A 419 -6.55 -17.72 -30.87
C ASP A 419 -5.14 -17.49 -30.34
N ARG A 420 -5.02 -17.30 -29.02
CA ARG A 420 -3.75 -17.03 -28.35
C ARG A 420 -3.64 -17.80 -27.05
N VAL A 421 -2.43 -18.30 -26.82
CA VAL A 421 -1.96 -18.88 -25.57
C VAL A 421 -0.78 -18.06 -25.04
N ALA A 422 -0.80 -17.73 -23.76
CA ALA A 422 0.37 -17.24 -23.05
C ALA A 422 0.71 -18.14 -21.86
N THR A 423 2.00 -18.34 -21.60
CA THR A 423 2.51 -19.07 -20.45
C THR A 423 3.50 -18.22 -19.68
N TYR A 424 3.56 -18.43 -18.38
CA TYR A 424 4.35 -17.63 -17.46
C TYR A 424 5.12 -18.53 -16.50
N ALA A 425 6.39 -18.21 -16.27
CA ALA A 425 7.24 -18.92 -15.33
C ALA A 425 7.88 -17.95 -14.33
N TYR A 426 7.91 -18.35 -13.06
CA TYR A 426 8.35 -17.51 -11.95
C TYR A 426 9.65 -18.02 -11.34
N ASP A 427 10.44 -17.12 -10.75
CA ASP A 427 11.60 -17.50 -9.96
C ASP A 427 11.23 -17.89 -8.52
N ALA A 428 12.24 -18.24 -7.72
CA ALA A 428 12.04 -18.75 -6.36
C ALA A 428 11.39 -17.76 -5.38
N ASP A 429 11.36 -16.46 -5.69
CA ASP A 429 10.71 -15.46 -4.86
C ASP A 429 9.25 -15.20 -5.29
N GLY A 430 8.85 -15.71 -6.46
CA GLY A 430 7.54 -15.48 -7.08
C GLY A 430 7.50 -14.33 -8.08
N ARG A 431 8.66 -13.88 -8.60
CA ARG A 431 8.74 -12.81 -9.60
C ARG A 431 8.77 -13.41 -11.01
N LEU A 432 8.07 -12.77 -11.96
CA LEU A 432 7.93 -13.27 -13.34
C LEU A 432 9.31 -13.37 -14.02
N SER A 433 9.80 -14.58 -14.22
CA SER A 433 11.12 -14.82 -14.85
C SER A 433 11.03 -14.94 -16.37
N ARG A 434 9.88 -15.38 -16.91
CA ARG A 434 9.68 -15.61 -18.35
C ARG A 434 8.21 -15.58 -18.74
N GLU A 435 7.92 -14.96 -19.88
CA GLU A 435 6.63 -15.01 -20.59
C GLU A 435 6.86 -15.63 -21.97
N GLU A 436 5.98 -16.55 -22.39
CA GLU A 436 5.88 -17.00 -23.79
C GLU A 436 4.49 -16.66 -24.32
N VAL A 437 4.41 -16.26 -25.59
CA VAL A 437 3.15 -16.03 -26.28
C VAL A 437 3.15 -16.76 -27.62
N ASP A 438 2.22 -17.70 -27.75
CA ASP A 438 1.80 -18.30 -29.01
C ASP A 438 0.54 -17.53 -29.46
N SER A 439 0.64 -16.81 -30.58
CA SER A 439 -0.43 -15.93 -31.08
C SER A 439 -1.33 -16.59 -32.12
N ASN A 440 -1.18 -17.91 -32.33
CA ASN A 440 -1.91 -18.65 -33.36
C ASN A 440 -2.36 -20.08 -32.94
N ASP A 441 -2.02 -20.51 -31.72
CA ASP A 441 -2.26 -21.83 -31.11
C ASP A 441 -1.70 -23.03 -31.92
N ASP A 442 -0.56 -22.86 -32.61
CA ASP A 442 0.15 -23.97 -33.26
C ASP A 442 1.01 -24.82 -32.31
N GLY A 443 1.21 -24.35 -31.07
CA GLY A 443 2.02 -24.97 -30.02
C GLY A 443 3.45 -24.46 -29.95
N THR A 444 3.80 -23.43 -30.73
CA THR A 444 5.10 -22.76 -30.76
C THR A 444 4.95 -21.29 -30.38
N PRO A 445 5.65 -20.79 -29.35
CA PRO A 445 5.64 -19.35 -29.07
C PRO A 445 6.22 -18.54 -30.24
N ASP A 446 5.47 -17.53 -30.70
CA ASP A 446 5.96 -16.51 -31.64
C ASP A 446 6.79 -15.42 -30.92
N LEU A 447 6.68 -15.34 -29.59
CA LEU A 447 7.32 -14.32 -28.77
C LEU A 447 7.72 -14.89 -27.41
N ILE A 448 8.92 -14.55 -26.95
CA ILE A 448 9.48 -14.94 -25.66
C ILE A 448 10.09 -13.69 -24.99
N LYS A 449 9.69 -13.41 -23.74
CA LYS A 449 10.36 -12.43 -22.88
C LYS A 449 11.01 -13.11 -21.69
N SER A 450 12.22 -12.69 -21.32
CA SER A 450 12.89 -13.15 -20.10
C SER A 450 13.32 -11.98 -19.22
N PHE A 451 13.17 -12.12 -17.91
CA PHE A 451 13.34 -11.04 -16.94
C PHE A 451 14.35 -11.44 -15.86
N VAL A 452 15.24 -10.51 -15.50
CA VAL A 452 16.25 -10.70 -14.45
C VAL A 452 16.23 -9.53 -13.49
N TYR A 453 16.28 -9.81 -12.20
CA TYR A 453 16.07 -8.85 -11.12
C TYR A 453 17.33 -8.63 -10.28
N ASP A 454 17.41 -7.47 -9.62
CA ASP A 454 18.47 -7.15 -8.67
C ASP A 454 18.23 -7.79 -7.28
N ALA A 455 19.20 -7.61 -6.38
CA ALA A 455 19.13 -8.14 -5.01
C ALA A 455 18.08 -7.44 -4.10
N GLN A 456 17.25 -6.55 -4.65
CA GLN A 456 16.12 -5.92 -3.99
C GLN A 456 14.80 -6.17 -4.76
N GLY A 457 14.76 -7.25 -5.55
CA GLY A 457 13.55 -7.70 -6.24
C GLY A 457 13.13 -6.86 -7.45
N ARG A 458 13.95 -5.90 -7.91
CA ARG A 458 13.58 -4.97 -8.99
C ARG A 458 14.12 -5.38 -10.35
N LEU A 459 13.34 -5.21 -11.41
CA LEU A 459 13.74 -5.56 -12.78
C LEU A 459 15.03 -4.83 -13.17
N SER A 460 16.07 -5.60 -13.50
CA SER A 460 17.42 -5.11 -13.87
C SER A 460 17.76 -5.35 -15.34
N ARG A 461 17.09 -6.32 -15.97
CA ARG A 461 17.27 -6.68 -17.37
C ARG A 461 16.03 -7.37 -17.92
N GLU A 462 15.69 -7.02 -19.15
CA GLU A 462 14.62 -7.62 -19.95
C GLU A 462 15.23 -8.07 -21.28
N GLU A 463 14.90 -9.28 -21.71
CA GLU A 463 15.19 -9.81 -23.05
C GLU A 463 13.87 -10.00 -23.78
N LEU A 464 13.81 -9.55 -25.03
CA LEU A 464 12.71 -9.83 -25.95
C LEU A 464 13.26 -10.53 -27.19
N ASP A 465 12.75 -11.74 -27.40
CA ASP A 465 12.80 -12.53 -28.62
C ASP A 465 11.40 -12.39 -29.25
N ALA A 466 11.33 -11.78 -30.43
CA ALA A 466 10.08 -11.37 -31.08
C ALA A 466 9.74 -12.20 -32.33
N ASP A 467 10.53 -13.23 -32.64
CA ASP A 467 10.24 -14.23 -33.68
C ASP A 467 10.21 -15.68 -33.19
N GLY A 468 10.53 -15.91 -31.91
CA GLY A 468 10.44 -17.20 -31.23
C GLY A 468 11.62 -18.13 -31.49
N ASP A 469 12.73 -17.67 -32.10
CA ASP A 469 13.85 -18.54 -32.46
C ASP A 469 14.69 -19.03 -31.26
N GLY A 470 14.49 -18.43 -30.08
CA GLY A 470 15.22 -18.69 -28.84
C GLY A 470 16.38 -17.72 -28.60
N THR A 471 16.58 -16.73 -29.47
CA THR A 471 17.62 -15.69 -29.38
C THR A 471 16.97 -14.32 -29.16
N PRO A 472 17.34 -13.56 -28.11
CA PRO A 472 16.82 -12.21 -27.93
C PRO A 472 17.20 -11.26 -29.08
N ASP A 473 16.19 -10.71 -29.76
CA ASP A 473 16.32 -9.60 -30.72
C ASP A 473 16.77 -8.30 -30.04
N SER A 474 16.33 -8.10 -28.79
CA SER A 474 16.64 -6.91 -28.01
C SER A 474 16.88 -7.24 -26.54
N VAL A 475 17.74 -6.43 -25.93
CA VAL A 475 18.15 -6.55 -24.53
C VAL A 475 18.10 -5.17 -23.91
N VAL A 476 17.21 -4.97 -22.94
CA VAL A 476 17.15 -3.76 -22.14
C VAL A 476 17.89 -3.98 -20.84
N ILE A 477 18.80 -3.08 -20.49
CA ILE A 477 19.50 -3.05 -19.20
C ILE A 477 18.99 -1.85 -18.40
N ILE A 478 18.58 -2.10 -17.16
CA ILE A 478 18.10 -1.08 -16.22
C ILE A 478 19.06 -1.02 -15.04
N THR A 479 19.72 0.13 -14.86
CA THR A 479 20.59 0.39 -13.71
C THR A 479 20.02 1.52 -12.86
N ARG A 480 20.14 1.41 -11.54
CA ARG A 480 19.58 2.39 -10.60
C ARG A 480 20.63 2.92 -9.65
N THR A 481 20.47 4.18 -9.25
CA THR A 481 21.18 4.78 -8.13
C THR A 481 20.22 4.89 -6.96
N TYR A 482 20.67 4.55 -5.76
CA TYR A 482 19.83 4.52 -4.57
C TYR A 482 20.05 5.75 -3.71
N ASP A 483 18.95 6.38 -3.30
CA ASP A 483 18.99 7.47 -2.33
C ASP A 483 19.02 6.87 -0.93
N ALA A 484 20.20 6.90 -0.31
CA ALA A 484 20.42 6.42 1.06
C ALA A 484 19.82 7.34 2.15
N SER A 485 19.13 8.42 1.77
CA SER A 485 18.46 9.35 2.69
C SER A 485 16.93 9.31 2.63
N ALA A 486 16.34 8.66 1.62
CA ALA A 486 14.89 8.46 1.50
C ALA A 486 14.47 7.12 2.13
N ASN A 487 13.36 7.10 2.88
CA ASN A 487 12.79 5.85 3.40
C ASN A 487 12.04 5.11 2.27
N GLY A 488 12.16 3.78 2.23
CA GLY A 488 11.63 2.97 1.13
C GLY A 488 10.14 2.62 1.19
N TRP A 489 9.41 3.13 2.18
CA TRP A 489 8.03 2.68 2.46
C TRP A 489 7.03 3.08 1.38
N TRP A 490 7.04 4.34 0.93
CA TRP A 490 6.11 4.79 -0.10
C TRP A 490 6.25 3.99 -1.40
N SER A 491 7.48 3.72 -1.86
CA SER A 491 7.73 2.84 -3.01
C SER A 491 7.23 1.43 -2.74
N ALA A 492 7.59 0.79 -1.61
CA ALA A 492 7.17 -0.59 -1.35
C ALA A 492 5.65 -0.78 -1.36
N PHE A 493 4.89 0.16 -0.78
CA PHE A 493 3.43 0.14 -0.83
C PHE A 493 2.90 0.49 -2.24
N ASN A 494 3.45 1.48 -2.94
CA ASN A 494 2.98 1.86 -4.27
C ASN A 494 3.25 0.78 -5.34
N ASP A 495 4.44 0.16 -5.31
CA ASP A 495 4.80 -0.96 -6.19
C ASP A 495 3.80 -2.12 -6.01
N SER A 496 3.35 -2.37 -4.76
CA SER A 496 2.37 -3.41 -4.44
C SER A 496 0.93 -3.11 -4.83
N MET A 497 0.62 -1.87 -5.24
CA MET A 497 -0.69 -1.49 -5.78
C MET A 497 -0.72 -1.45 -7.31
N ALA A 498 0.42 -1.71 -7.97
CA ALA A 498 0.58 -1.67 -9.42
C ALA A 498 0.64 -3.06 -10.08
N GLY A 499 0.66 -4.14 -9.29
CA GLY A 499 0.50 -5.54 -9.71
C GLY A 499 -0.82 -6.11 -9.21
#